data_AF-A0A672S2V5-F1
#
_entry.id   AF-A0A672S2V5-F1
#
_cell.length_a   1.000
_cell.length_b   1.000
_cell.length_c   1.000
_cell.angle_alpha   90.00
_cell.angle_beta   90.00
_cell.angle_gamma   90.00
#
_symmetry.space_group_name_H-M   'P 1'
#
loop_
_entity.id
_entity.type
_entity.pdbx_description
1 polymer ?
#
loop_
_entity_poly.entity_id
_entity_poly.type
_entity_poly.pdbx_seq_one_letter_code
_entity_poly.pdbx_strand_id
1 'polypeptide(L)'
;KKKTIDRLTCPIGLLGSSILAQHKVKSCCTKVSKAKVTDRIISFRRQNESLPCVKAVIFKTKQGEFCCDPRQRWVKKKVEQLDKAKKYGSTQATDSSPVMNIKK
;
A
#
# COMPACT_ATOMS: atom_id res chain seq x y z
N LYS A 1 -54.93 11.77 -31.25
CA LYS A 1 -53.86 10.89 -31.79
C LYS A 1 -53.50 9.87 -30.71
N LYS A 2 -53.89 8.60 -30.89
CA LYS A 2 -53.62 7.48 -29.97
C LYS A 2 -52.32 6.77 -30.38
N LYS A 3 -51.47 6.38 -29.42
CA LYS A 3 -50.68 5.13 -29.42
C LYS A 3 -50.03 5.00 -28.05
N THR A 4 -50.68 4.31 -27.11
CA THR A 4 -50.69 2.84 -26.92
C THR A 4 -49.37 2.32 -26.37
N ILE A 5 -49.52 1.78 -25.16
CA ILE A 5 -48.63 0.97 -24.33
C ILE A 5 -48.13 -0.24 -25.12
N ASP A 6 -46.83 -0.55 -25.02
CA ASP A 6 -46.36 -1.92 -25.17
C ASP A 6 -45.39 -2.26 -24.04
N ARG A 7 -45.93 -2.96 -23.05
CA ARG A 7 -45.16 -3.62 -21.99
C ARG A 7 -44.48 -4.83 -22.60
N LEU A 8 -43.22 -4.69 -22.99
CA LEU A 8 -42.31 -5.84 -23.13
C LEU A 8 -41.43 -5.93 -21.88
N THR A 9 -41.96 -6.66 -20.89
CA THR A 9 -41.13 -7.35 -19.91
C THR A 9 -40.53 -8.57 -20.61
N CYS A 10 -39.20 -8.66 -20.69
CA CYS A 10 -38.49 -9.91 -20.93
C CYS A 10 -37.47 -10.10 -19.81
N PRO A 11 -37.68 -11.08 -18.90
CA PRO A 11 -36.93 -11.22 -17.67
C PRO A 11 -35.66 -12.03 -17.93
N ILE A 12 -34.51 -11.37 -17.99
CA ILE A 12 -33.24 -12.02 -17.68
C ILE A 12 -32.47 -11.03 -16.83
N GLY A 13 -32.46 -11.28 -15.52
CA GLY A 13 -31.65 -10.55 -14.55
C GLY A 13 -30.18 -10.71 -14.93
N LEU A 14 -29.69 -9.79 -15.75
CA LEU A 14 -28.28 -9.69 -16.04
C LEU A 14 -27.62 -9.31 -14.72
N LEU A 15 -26.87 -10.26 -14.17
CA LEU A 15 -26.00 -10.09 -13.01
C LEU A 15 -25.20 -8.81 -13.25
N GLY A 16 -25.62 -7.74 -12.59
CA GLY A 16 -24.90 -6.49 -12.55
C GLY A 16 -23.63 -6.74 -11.76
N SER A 17 -22.61 -7.28 -12.43
CA SER A 17 -21.24 -7.27 -11.93
C SER A 17 -20.85 -5.82 -11.79
N SER A 18 -21.15 -5.26 -10.62
CA SER A 18 -20.49 -4.05 -10.16
C SER A 18 -19.03 -4.43 -10.08
N ILE A 19 -18.29 -4.17 -11.16
CA ILE A 19 -16.85 -4.05 -11.09
C ILE A 19 -16.67 -2.89 -10.12
N LEU A 20 -16.49 -3.18 -8.83
CA LEU A 20 -15.83 -2.25 -7.93
C LEU A 20 -14.46 -2.09 -8.57
N ALA A 21 -14.36 -1.11 -9.47
CA ALA A 21 -13.10 -0.54 -9.87
C ALA A 21 -12.49 -0.14 -8.55
N GLN A 22 -11.57 -0.98 -8.06
CA GLN A 22 -10.81 -0.73 -6.86
C GLN A 22 -9.95 0.46 -7.23
N HIS A 23 -10.53 1.65 -7.09
CA HIS A 23 -9.90 2.93 -7.30
C HIS A 23 -8.83 2.96 -6.23
N LYS A 24 -7.66 2.41 -6.56
CA LYS A 24 -6.46 2.53 -5.76
C LYS A 24 -5.99 3.95 -6.00
N VAL A 25 -6.78 4.91 -5.49
CA VAL A 25 -6.40 6.30 -5.36
C VAL A 25 -4.99 6.23 -4.83
N LYS A 26 -4.01 6.73 -5.59
CA LYS A 26 -2.67 6.91 -5.03
C LYS A 26 -2.79 8.06 -4.04
N SER A 27 -3.40 7.76 -2.90
CA SER A 27 -3.62 8.66 -1.79
C SER A 27 -2.24 9.04 -1.29
N CYS A 28 -1.84 10.25 -1.60
CA CYS A 28 -0.66 10.82 -1.00
C CYS A 28 -0.97 11.17 0.46
N CYS A 29 0.06 11.18 1.30
CA CYS A 29 -0.11 11.62 2.68
C CYS A 29 -0.33 13.13 2.71
N THR A 30 -1.47 13.57 3.24
CA THR A 30 -1.75 14.98 3.58
C THR A 30 -1.34 15.29 5.03
N LYS A 31 -1.27 14.26 5.88
CA LYS A 31 -0.81 14.33 7.28
C LYS A 31 0.24 13.27 7.54
N VAL A 32 1.13 13.55 8.51
CA VAL A 32 2.18 12.63 8.94
C VAL A 32 2.02 12.29 10.42
N SER A 33 2.26 11.03 10.76
CA SER A 33 2.31 10.56 12.14
C SER A 33 3.73 10.59 12.70
N LYS A 34 3.84 10.92 13.99
CA LYS A 34 5.08 10.80 14.77
C LYS A 34 5.16 9.48 15.54
N ALA A 35 4.05 8.74 15.61
CA ALA A 35 3.95 7.49 16.33
C ALA A 35 4.85 6.42 15.71
N LYS A 36 5.51 5.62 16.56
CA LYS A 36 6.34 4.51 16.09
C LYS A 36 5.45 3.41 15.55
N VAL A 37 5.75 2.95 14.34
CA VAL A 37 5.13 1.75 13.76
C VAL A 37 5.78 0.53 14.41
N THR A 38 5.01 -0.20 15.21
CA THR A 38 5.42 -1.48 15.83
C THR A 38 5.27 -2.66 14.88
N ASP A 39 4.43 -2.52 13.86
CA ASP A 39 4.16 -3.58 12.90
C ASP A 39 5.35 -3.90 12.00
N ARG A 40 5.33 -5.13 11.45
CA ARG A 40 6.33 -5.57 10.49
C ARG A 40 6.22 -4.75 9.19
N ILE A 41 7.22 -3.90 8.96
CA ILE A 41 7.34 -3.09 7.76
C ILE A 41 7.90 -3.94 6.63
N ILE A 42 7.12 -4.12 5.58
CA ILE A 42 7.46 -4.91 4.38
C ILE A 42 8.29 -4.06 3.43
N SER A 43 7.89 -2.81 3.23
CA SER A 43 8.60 -1.88 2.34
C SER A 43 8.32 -0.45 2.74
N PHE A 44 9.08 0.49 2.17
CA PHE A 44 8.87 1.91 2.35
C PHE A 44 8.94 2.63 1.01
N ARG A 45 8.26 3.76 0.91
CA ARG A 45 8.43 4.74 -0.18
C ARG A 45 8.60 6.14 0.40
N ARG A 46 9.39 6.97 -0.27
CA ARG A 46 9.52 8.39 0.05
C ARG A 46 8.54 9.16 -0.81
N GLN A 47 7.77 10.03 -0.18
CA GLN A 47 6.86 10.97 -0.83
C GLN A 47 7.49 12.35 -0.79
N ASN A 48 7.57 12.98 -1.97
CA ASN A 48 7.96 14.37 -2.11
C ASN A 48 6.76 15.28 -1.78
N GLU A 49 7.05 16.50 -1.38
CA GLU A 49 6.02 17.51 -1.15
C GLU A 49 5.42 17.98 -2.47
N SER A 50 4.09 17.99 -2.56
CA SER A 50 3.33 18.45 -3.72
C SER A 50 1.89 18.69 -3.28
N LEU A 51 1.49 19.95 -3.08
CA LEU A 51 0.20 20.29 -2.47
C LEU A 51 -0.97 19.61 -3.19
N PRO A 52 -1.89 18.92 -2.48
CA PRO A 52 -2.09 18.89 -1.03
C PRO A 52 -1.24 17.86 -0.25
N CYS A 53 -0.35 17.14 -0.92
CA CYS A 53 0.54 16.14 -0.35
C CYS A 53 1.73 16.78 0.37
N VAL A 54 2.01 16.31 1.60
CA VAL A 54 3.16 16.76 2.38
C VAL A 54 4.34 15.82 2.22
N LYS A 55 5.54 16.28 2.57
CA LYS A 55 6.74 15.43 2.61
C LYS A 55 6.58 14.31 3.66
N ALA A 56 6.60 13.06 3.22
CA ALA A 56 6.33 11.91 4.11
C ALA A 56 7.18 10.68 3.73
N VAL A 57 7.46 9.83 4.72
CA VAL A 57 7.90 8.45 4.47
C VAL A 57 6.71 7.54 4.71
N ILE A 58 6.36 6.74 3.71
CA ILE A 58 5.21 5.85 3.77
C ILE A 58 5.72 4.44 3.97
N PHE A 59 5.48 3.89 5.15
CA PHE A 59 5.78 2.51 5.45
C PHE A 59 4.61 1.62 5.05
N LYS A 60 4.87 0.61 4.23
CA LYS A 60 3.92 -0.46 3.94
C LYS A 60 4.12 -1.58 4.94
N THR A 61 3.07 -1.91 5.64
CA THR A 61 3.00 -3.02 6.60
C THR A 61 1.96 -4.03 6.12
N LYS A 62 1.77 -5.12 6.86
CA LYS A 62 0.66 -6.06 6.61
C LYS A 62 -0.72 -5.44 6.83
N GLN A 63 -0.83 -4.49 7.76
CA GLN A 63 -2.09 -3.85 8.12
C GLN A 63 -2.46 -2.70 7.16
N GLY A 64 -1.48 -2.12 6.48
CA GLY A 64 -1.71 -1.02 5.56
C GLY A 64 -0.51 -0.09 5.37
N GLU A 65 -0.79 1.09 4.85
CA GLU A 65 0.20 2.13 4.57
C GLU A 65 0.18 3.21 5.67
N PHE A 66 1.34 3.46 6.28
CA PHE A 66 1.48 4.41 7.38
C PHE A 66 2.32 5.62 6.95
N CYS A 67 1.70 6.80 6.98
CA CYS A 67 2.34 8.09 6.73
C CYS A 67 3.16 8.53 7.94
N CYS A 68 4.48 8.59 7.82
CA CYS A 68 5.39 8.96 8.90
C CYS A 68 6.22 10.20 8.57
N ASP A 69 6.52 10.99 9.60
CA ASP A 69 7.32 12.20 9.47
C ASP A 69 8.82 11.86 9.24
N PRO A 70 9.42 12.26 8.11
CA PRO A 70 10.83 11.99 7.79
C PRO A 70 11.83 12.62 8.78
N ARG A 71 11.40 13.62 9.57
CA ARG A 71 12.26 14.31 10.55
C ARG A 71 12.52 13.45 11.79
N GLN A 72 11.68 12.44 12.05
CA GLN A 72 11.79 11.60 13.23
C GLN A 72 13.03 10.71 13.17
N ARG A 73 13.80 10.67 14.26
CA ARG A 73 15.04 9.87 14.36
C ARG A 73 14.78 8.38 14.09
N TRP A 74 13.66 7.84 14.58
CA TRP A 74 13.32 6.43 14.41
C TRP A 74 12.95 6.11 12.94
N VAL A 75 12.31 7.03 12.23
CA VAL A 75 11.96 6.88 10.81
C VAL A 75 13.24 6.77 9.98
N LYS A 76 14.21 7.67 10.21
CA LYS A 76 15.52 7.64 9.53
C LYS A 76 16.25 6.31 9.76
N LYS A 77 16.39 5.88 11.02
CA LYS A 77 17.01 4.59 11.37
C LYS A 77 16.31 3.42 10.68
N LYS A 78 14.97 3.42 10.64
CA LYS A 78 14.19 2.34 10.02
C LYS A 78 14.34 2.31 8.50
N VAL A 79 14.36 3.48 7.86
CA VAL A 79 14.63 3.62 6.41
C VAL A 79 16.04 3.10 6.08
N GLU A 80 17.06 3.49 6.84
CA GLU A 80 18.43 3.01 6.65
C GLU A 80 18.54 1.49 6.83
N GLN A 81 17.89 0.92 7.84
CA GLN A 81 17.83 -0.53 8.04
C GLN A 81 17.21 -1.24 6.83
N LEU A 82 16.09 -0.71 6.30
CA LEU A 82 15.43 -1.28 5.14
C LEU A 82 16.22 -1.08 3.85
N ASP A 83 16.94 0.04 3.70
CA ASP A 83 17.81 0.30 2.55
C ASP A 83 19.00 -0.66 2.53
N LYS A 84 19.65 -0.86 3.69
CA LYS A 84 20.69 -1.89 3.86
C LYS A 84 20.12 -3.27 3.56
N ALA A 85 18.97 -3.62 4.14
CA ALA A 85 18.33 -4.91 3.90
C ALA A 85 18.03 -5.14 2.41
N LYS A 86 17.65 -4.11 1.63
CA LYS A 86 17.48 -4.22 0.17
C LYS A 86 18.80 -4.47 -0.55
N LYS A 87 19.87 -3.76 -0.17
CA LYS A 87 21.21 -3.94 -0.76
C LYS A 87 21.77 -5.33 -0.52
N TYR A 88 21.45 -5.93 0.62
CA TYR A 88 21.90 -7.27 1.00
C TYR A 88 20.83 -8.36 0.83
N GLY A 89 19.66 -8.04 0.24
CA GLY A 89 18.46 -8.87 0.36
C GLY A 89 17.56 -8.88 -0.87
N SER A 90 18.13 -9.09 -2.05
CA SER A 90 17.38 -9.67 -3.18
C SER A 90 16.93 -11.13 -2.91
N THR A 91 17.27 -11.70 -1.76
CA THR A 91 16.75 -12.98 -1.29
C THR A 91 16.23 -12.79 0.13
N GLN A 92 14.92 -12.56 0.26
CA GLN A 92 14.10 -12.97 1.41
C GLN A 92 12.63 -12.65 1.15
N ALA A 93 12.02 -13.45 0.27
CA ALA A 93 10.69 -13.94 0.60
C ALA A 93 10.85 -14.81 1.84
N THR A 94 10.43 -14.32 3.01
CA THR A 94 10.29 -15.19 4.17
C THR A 94 8.98 -15.96 3.99
N ASP A 95 9.08 -17.11 3.35
CA ASP A 95 8.47 -18.32 3.86
C ASP A 95 9.49 -19.45 3.68
N SER A 96 9.75 -20.18 4.77
CA SER A 96 10.68 -21.31 4.87
C SER A 96 12.19 -20.99 4.88
N SER A 97 12.82 -21.10 6.07
CA SER A 97 14.25 -21.41 6.19
C SER A 97 14.59 -22.75 5.50
N PRO A 98 15.82 -22.94 4.98
CA PRO A 98 16.86 -23.55 5.82
C PRO A 98 18.27 -22.90 5.67
N VAL A 99 18.95 -22.89 6.82
CA VAL A 99 20.39 -23.05 7.12
C VAL A 99 21.42 -22.77 6.01
N MET A 100 22.35 -21.84 6.28
CA MET A 100 23.66 -21.78 5.60
C MET A 100 24.76 -22.12 6.60
N ASN A 101 25.18 -23.37 6.61
CA ASN A 101 26.53 -23.77 7.03
C ASN A 101 27.45 -23.57 5.81
N ILE A 102 28.59 -22.91 5.97
CA ILE A 102 29.83 -23.29 5.26
C ILE A 102 31.02 -22.91 6.14
N LYS A 103 31.66 -23.97 6.61
CA LYS A 103 33.05 -24.06 7.03
C LYS A 103 33.81 -24.60 5.83
N LYS A 104 34.76 -23.84 5.27
CA LYS A 104 36.03 -24.37 4.75
C LYS A 104 37.00 -23.23 4.53
#